data_AF-A0A831SHX1-F1
#
_entry.id   AF-A0A831SHX1-F1
#
_cell.length_a   1.000
_cell.length_b   1.000
_cell.length_c   1.000
_cell.angle_alpha   90.00
_cell.angle_beta   90.00
_cell.angle_gamma   90.00
#
_symmetry.space_group_name_H-M   'P 1'
#
loop_
_entity.id
_entity.type
_entity.pdbx_description
1 polymer ?
#
loop_
_entity_poly.entity_id
_entity_poly.type
_entity_poly.pdbx_seq_one_letter_code
_entity_poly.pdbx_strand_id
1 'polypeptide(L)'
;MKNKTFIETDFPIKAVSAEGAREKNIRHGHISTLHIWWARRPLVVSRATIYASLIPAPKNEEERIAKEQFIAIFSDEYKKWLGSSKGKQPSNILHYTCLAKWENSLNKKIIERARKEILKANGGEPPKVLDPFAGGGAIPLEALRLGCETYASDLNPVAVLILKCTLEYPQRYGKPVKREVKGKLIKEDVNPLLEAVKKWGNWVLEEAKKEIGQFYPKDKDGAIPVGYIWARTIPCQNPSCGVEIPLMRQTWLAKKENKKIALKLIADKEKREIYFKIVDNPDFDPSKGTVSRAKVVCPVCGGGIDDKTVRKLFQEGKSGQRMVAVVLHYSDKTGKTYRIATEKDMKIFKSAEAYLEKKRKELFEKWGFDPVPDEPLGRVPVTFGVINVWVYGMNTWGDLFNARQKLALICFVEKVRLAYKKMIEQGYEAEYAKAVVSYLGLGMSRLATHSNTLVRWRSDAISFERSFDRQALPMVWDYGEVNPFSDARGCWDLEPMIETISHLSQIPPVELKEEGG
;
A
#
# COMPACT_ATOMS: atom_id res chain seq x y z
N MET A 1 -20.95 43.53 6.98
CA MET A 1 -21.12 42.09 7.26
C MET A 1 -20.19 41.32 6.35
N LYS A 2 -19.48 40.31 6.85
CA LYS A 2 -18.65 39.44 6.00
C LYS A 2 -19.59 38.78 4.98
N ASN A 3 -19.29 38.86 3.69
CA ASN A 3 -20.08 38.14 2.68
C ASN A 3 -19.95 36.65 3.00
N LYS A 4 -21.08 35.96 3.16
CA LYS A 4 -21.09 34.51 3.36
C LYS A 4 -20.46 33.81 2.16
N THR A 5 -19.78 32.72 2.42
CA THR A 5 -19.22 31.81 1.43
C THR A 5 -20.27 30.79 1.00
N PHE A 6 -20.05 30.09 -0.11
CA PHE A 6 -21.01 29.10 -0.58
C PHE A 6 -21.26 28.02 0.46
N ILE A 7 -20.19 27.46 1.05
CA ILE A 7 -20.29 26.39 2.05
C ILE A 7 -21.10 26.77 3.30
N GLU A 8 -21.18 28.06 3.66
CA GLU A 8 -21.98 28.55 4.79
C GLU A 8 -23.48 28.64 4.48
N THR A 9 -23.85 28.52 3.22
CA THR A 9 -25.24 28.66 2.74
C THR A 9 -25.78 27.39 2.12
N ASP A 10 -24.95 26.67 1.36
CA ASP A 10 -25.35 25.46 0.66
C ASP A 10 -24.12 24.64 0.21
N PHE A 11 -24.32 23.34 0.02
CA PHE A 11 -23.29 22.43 -0.48
C PHE A 11 -23.94 21.10 -0.91
N PRO A 12 -23.56 20.52 -2.08
CA PRO A 12 -24.16 19.28 -2.57
C PRO A 12 -23.62 18.03 -1.83
N ILE A 13 -23.87 17.94 -0.52
CA ILE A 13 -23.28 16.95 0.41
C ILE A 13 -23.50 15.52 -0.10
N LYS A 14 -24.71 15.17 -0.53
CA LYS A 14 -25.06 13.81 -0.95
C LYS A 14 -24.25 13.37 -2.17
N ALA A 15 -24.14 14.23 -3.18
CA ALA A 15 -23.44 13.94 -4.42
C ALA A 15 -21.91 13.88 -4.20
N VAL A 16 -21.36 14.84 -3.45
CA VAL A 16 -19.93 14.85 -3.07
C VAL A 16 -19.56 13.62 -2.24
N SER A 17 -20.43 13.20 -1.32
CA SER A 17 -20.21 12.00 -0.50
C SER A 17 -20.21 10.72 -1.33
N ALA A 18 -21.05 10.62 -2.36
CA ALA A 18 -21.08 9.48 -3.27
C ALA A 18 -19.76 9.34 -4.06
N GLU A 19 -19.24 10.46 -4.58
CA GLU A 19 -17.94 10.48 -5.26
C GLU A 19 -16.79 10.18 -4.28
N GLY A 20 -16.84 10.71 -3.05
CA GLY A 20 -15.87 10.38 -2.00
C GLY A 20 -15.86 8.90 -1.62
N ALA A 21 -17.01 8.22 -1.65
CA ALA A 21 -17.10 6.78 -1.43
C ALA A 21 -16.51 6.00 -2.62
N ARG A 22 -16.78 6.42 -3.86
CA ARG A 22 -16.23 5.83 -5.08
C ARG A 22 -14.71 5.93 -5.14
N GLU A 23 -14.14 7.08 -4.77
CA GLU A 23 -12.69 7.33 -4.78
C GLU A 23 -11.91 6.31 -3.93
N LYS A 24 -12.50 5.74 -2.87
CA LYS A 24 -11.83 4.75 -2.01
C LYS A 24 -11.28 3.54 -2.77
N ASN A 25 -11.83 3.22 -3.94
CA ASN A 25 -11.39 2.10 -4.77
C ASN A 25 -10.44 2.51 -5.92
N ILE A 26 -10.20 3.80 -6.11
CA ILE A 26 -9.32 4.32 -7.15
C ILE A 26 -7.85 4.18 -6.72
N ARG A 27 -7.00 3.79 -7.66
CA ARG A 27 -5.55 3.60 -7.45
C ARG A 27 -4.71 4.41 -8.43
N HIS A 28 -5.14 4.52 -9.68
CA HIS A 28 -4.47 5.25 -10.75
C HIS A 28 -4.22 6.72 -10.41
N GLY A 29 -2.93 7.10 -10.38
CA GLY A 29 -2.47 8.46 -10.07
C GLY A 29 -2.79 8.96 -8.66
N HIS A 30 -3.37 8.12 -7.80
CA HIS A 30 -3.91 8.54 -6.50
C HIS A 30 -2.84 8.47 -5.41
N ILE A 31 -2.75 9.45 -4.51
CA ILE A 31 -1.67 9.53 -3.50
C ILE A 31 -1.58 8.32 -2.55
N SER A 32 -2.61 7.48 -2.48
CA SER A 32 -2.58 6.23 -1.71
C SER A 32 -1.73 5.13 -2.30
N THR A 33 -1.36 5.22 -3.58
CA THR A 33 -0.35 4.33 -4.18
C THR A 33 1.06 4.86 -3.92
N LEU A 34 1.23 6.11 -3.49
CA LEU A 34 2.49 6.63 -2.98
C LEU A 34 2.81 6.04 -1.60
N HIS A 35 1.94 6.30 -0.63
CA HIS A 35 2.00 5.78 0.74
C HIS A 35 0.60 5.91 1.37
N ILE A 36 0.24 5.01 2.28
CA ILE A 36 -1.03 5.12 3.02
C ILE A 36 -0.78 5.84 4.35
N TRP A 37 -1.43 6.98 4.54
CA TRP A 37 -1.56 7.63 5.85
C TRP A 37 -2.91 7.29 6.47
N TRP A 38 -2.95 6.96 7.77
CA TRP A 38 -4.14 6.41 8.42
C TRP A 38 -5.35 7.36 8.46
N ALA A 39 -5.14 8.68 8.39
CA ALA A 39 -6.20 9.69 8.49
C ALA A 39 -6.63 10.27 7.13
N ARG A 40 -6.53 9.51 6.03
CA ARG A 40 -6.75 10.03 4.67
C ARG A 40 -8.18 10.57 4.47
N ARG A 41 -8.29 11.84 4.07
CA ARG A 41 -9.53 12.44 3.57
C ARG A 41 -9.67 12.17 2.06
N PRO A 42 -10.88 11.94 1.53
CA PRO A 42 -11.06 11.81 0.09
C PRO A 42 -10.68 13.10 -0.63
N LEU A 43 -9.91 12.99 -1.71
CA LEU A 43 -9.41 14.13 -2.48
C LEU A 43 -10.55 14.91 -3.13
N VAL A 44 -11.54 14.23 -3.71
CA VAL A 44 -12.71 14.87 -4.31
C VAL A 44 -13.53 15.69 -3.31
N VAL A 45 -13.63 15.21 -2.07
CA VAL A 45 -14.31 15.91 -0.98
C VAL A 45 -13.50 17.13 -0.57
N SER A 46 -12.19 16.98 -0.34
CA SER A 46 -11.29 18.09 -0.03
C SER A 46 -11.36 19.20 -1.09
N ARG A 47 -11.30 18.85 -2.38
CA ARG A 47 -11.39 19.81 -3.48
C ARG A 47 -12.72 20.57 -3.47
N ALA A 48 -13.84 19.85 -3.35
CA ALA A 48 -15.16 20.45 -3.33
C ALA A 48 -15.35 21.41 -2.15
N THR A 49 -14.94 20.97 -0.95
CA THR A 49 -15.04 21.76 0.28
C THR A 49 -14.17 23.02 0.21
N ILE A 50 -12.93 22.92 -0.25
CA ILE A 50 -12.04 24.08 -0.40
C ILE A 50 -12.65 25.09 -1.39
N TYR A 51 -13.07 24.62 -2.57
CA TYR A 51 -13.68 25.49 -3.56
C TYR A 51 -14.92 26.21 -3.00
N ALA A 52 -15.85 25.49 -2.36
CA ALA A 52 -17.06 26.09 -1.77
C ALA A 52 -16.76 27.06 -0.61
N SER A 53 -15.64 26.88 0.09
CA SER A 53 -15.19 27.77 1.17
C SER A 53 -14.55 29.06 0.66
N LEU A 54 -14.11 29.10 -0.60
CA LEU A 54 -13.35 30.22 -1.17
C LEU A 54 -14.14 31.02 -2.22
N ILE A 55 -15.40 30.65 -2.50
CA ILE A 55 -16.30 31.38 -3.39
C ILE A 55 -17.47 32.00 -2.59
N PRO A 56 -18.06 33.12 -3.05
CA PRO A 56 -19.18 33.75 -2.36
C PRO A 56 -20.43 32.87 -2.38
N ALA A 57 -21.34 33.11 -1.43
CA ALA A 57 -22.70 32.59 -1.45
C ALA A 57 -23.44 32.96 -2.75
N PRO A 58 -24.37 32.13 -3.24
CA PRO A 58 -25.19 32.45 -4.40
C PRO A 58 -26.12 33.63 -4.11
N LYS A 59 -26.35 34.48 -5.10
CA LYS A 59 -27.27 35.62 -5.01
C LYS A 59 -28.74 35.23 -5.21
N ASN A 60 -28.96 34.13 -5.93
CA ASN A 60 -30.28 33.62 -6.27
C ASN A 60 -30.23 32.09 -6.50
N GLU A 61 -31.40 31.50 -6.68
CA GLU A 61 -31.56 30.05 -6.86
C GLU A 61 -30.86 29.52 -8.11
N GLU A 62 -30.83 30.28 -9.21
CA GLU A 62 -30.14 29.90 -10.44
C GLU A 62 -28.62 29.79 -10.22
N GLU A 63 -28.03 30.76 -9.52
CA GLU A 63 -26.61 30.74 -9.17
C GLU A 63 -26.30 29.60 -8.18
N ARG A 64 -27.21 29.31 -7.23
CA ARG A 64 -27.09 28.19 -6.30
C ARG A 64 -27.00 26.86 -7.07
N ILE A 65 -27.97 26.61 -7.96
CA ILE A 65 -28.01 25.40 -8.80
C ILE A 65 -26.77 25.30 -9.68
N ALA A 66 -26.34 26.40 -10.32
CA ALA A 66 -25.16 26.40 -11.19
C ALA A 66 -23.87 26.06 -10.44
N LYS A 67 -23.71 26.57 -9.20
CA LYS A 67 -22.56 26.24 -8.33
C LYS A 67 -22.62 24.79 -7.86
N GLU A 68 -23.77 24.31 -7.43
CA GLU A 68 -23.94 22.90 -7.05
C GLU A 68 -23.59 21.96 -8.20
N GLN A 69 -24.12 22.21 -9.40
CA GLN A 69 -23.88 21.40 -10.58
C GLN A 69 -22.41 21.41 -11.01
N PHE A 70 -21.71 22.53 -10.83
CA PHE A 70 -20.26 22.58 -11.06
C PHE A 70 -19.49 21.72 -10.06
N ILE A 71 -19.88 21.72 -8.78
CA ILE A 71 -19.25 20.88 -7.76
C ILE A 71 -19.54 19.39 -8.02
N ALA A 72 -20.81 19.00 -8.09
CA ALA A 72 -21.23 17.62 -8.23
C ALA A 72 -22.62 17.51 -8.88
N ILE A 73 -22.86 16.44 -9.64
CA ILE A 73 -24.15 16.23 -10.31
C ILE A 73 -25.04 15.35 -9.44
N PHE A 74 -26.26 15.82 -9.16
CA PHE A 74 -27.32 15.01 -8.56
C PHE A 74 -27.91 14.05 -9.60
N SER A 75 -27.71 12.73 -9.46
CA SER A 75 -28.17 11.77 -10.47
C SER A 75 -29.69 11.70 -10.64
N ASP A 76 -30.47 12.00 -9.60
CA ASP A 76 -31.92 11.72 -9.57
C ASP A 76 -32.78 12.98 -9.73
N GLU A 77 -32.38 14.11 -9.16
CA GLU A 77 -33.06 15.40 -9.36
C GLU A 77 -32.76 16.01 -10.73
N TYR A 78 -31.55 15.82 -11.28
CA TYR A 78 -31.22 16.21 -12.65
C TYR A 78 -32.07 15.45 -13.68
N LYS A 79 -32.34 14.15 -13.46
CA LYS A 79 -33.26 13.36 -14.29
C LYS A 79 -34.70 13.88 -14.22
N LYS A 80 -35.16 14.31 -13.04
CA LYS A 80 -36.49 14.92 -12.86
C LYS A 80 -36.60 16.33 -13.47
N TRP A 81 -35.58 17.17 -13.31
CA TRP A 81 -35.51 18.51 -13.90
C TRP A 81 -35.49 18.44 -15.44
N LEU A 82 -34.70 17.54 -16.03
CA LEU A 82 -34.72 17.27 -17.48
C LEU A 82 -36.08 16.75 -18.00
N GLY A 83 -36.84 16.02 -17.18
CA GLY A 83 -38.19 15.58 -17.53
C GLY A 83 -39.22 16.71 -17.57
N SER A 84 -38.89 17.87 -16.98
CA SER A 84 -39.79 19.03 -16.82
C SER A 84 -39.52 20.12 -17.86
N SER A 85 -38.33 20.12 -18.48
CA SER A 85 -37.94 21.06 -19.54
C SER A 85 -38.09 20.42 -20.92
N LYS A 86 -39.09 20.86 -21.71
CA LYS A 86 -39.20 20.52 -23.14
C LYS A 86 -37.99 21.07 -23.90
N GLY A 87 -36.99 20.23 -24.17
CA GLY A 87 -36.00 20.49 -25.20
C GLY A 87 -34.58 20.03 -24.88
N LYS A 88 -34.16 18.96 -25.57
CA LYS A 88 -32.80 18.41 -25.71
C LYS A 88 -32.20 17.78 -24.44
N GLN A 89 -32.07 16.45 -24.47
CA GLN A 89 -31.11 15.74 -23.64
C GLN A 89 -29.72 16.40 -23.83
N PRO A 90 -29.08 16.92 -22.77
CA PRO A 90 -27.66 17.16 -22.84
C PRO A 90 -27.01 15.79 -22.96
N SER A 91 -26.27 15.61 -24.05
CA SER A 91 -25.33 14.52 -24.27
C SER A 91 -24.58 14.14 -22.99
N ASN A 92 -24.07 12.90 -22.93
CA ASN A 92 -23.23 12.33 -21.87
C ASN A 92 -22.13 13.27 -21.30
N ILE A 93 -21.82 14.39 -21.96
CA ILE A 93 -20.92 15.50 -21.61
C ILE A 93 -21.09 16.05 -20.18
N LEU A 94 -22.30 16.24 -19.65
CA LEU A 94 -22.44 16.88 -18.32
C LEU A 94 -21.82 16.04 -17.19
N HIS A 95 -21.96 14.71 -17.24
CA HIS A 95 -21.38 13.77 -16.26
C HIS A 95 -19.84 13.77 -16.22
N TYR A 96 -19.19 14.44 -17.18
CA TYR A 96 -17.73 14.59 -17.27
C TYR A 96 -17.23 15.97 -16.82
N THR A 97 -18.08 16.85 -16.28
CA THR A 97 -17.71 18.27 -16.03
C THR A 97 -17.79 18.74 -14.58
N CYS A 98 -17.93 17.85 -13.60
CA CYS A 98 -17.98 18.23 -12.19
C CYS A 98 -16.59 18.25 -11.51
N LEU A 99 -16.43 19.15 -10.54
CA LEU A 99 -15.20 19.36 -9.79
C LEU A 99 -14.90 18.19 -8.83
N ALA A 100 -15.92 17.65 -8.17
CA ALA A 100 -15.83 16.58 -7.17
C ALA A 100 -15.71 15.17 -7.77
N LYS A 101 -14.99 15.03 -8.89
CA LYS A 101 -14.76 13.75 -9.58
C LYS A 101 -13.27 13.52 -9.78
N TRP A 102 -12.79 12.32 -9.46
CA TRP A 102 -11.35 12.03 -9.48
C TRP A 102 -10.77 12.13 -10.89
N GLU A 103 -11.49 11.61 -11.89
CA GLU A 103 -11.06 11.63 -13.29
C GLU A 103 -10.88 13.06 -13.82
N ASN A 104 -11.51 14.04 -13.18
CA ASN A 104 -11.41 15.46 -13.52
C ASN A 104 -10.29 16.21 -12.79
N SER A 105 -9.48 15.52 -11.97
CA SER A 105 -8.38 16.10 -11.19
C SER A 105 -7.30 16.80 -12.04
N LEU A 106 -7.11 16.40 -13.30
CA LEU A 106 -6.19 17.06 -14.25
C LEU A 106 -6.91 17.71 -15.43
N ASN A 107 -8.24 17.84 -15.36
CA ASN A 107 -8.99 18.47 -16.43
C ASN A 107 -8.76 20.00 -16.42
N LYS A 108 -7.91 20.47 -17.33
CA LYS A 108 -7.50 21.89 -17.43
C LYS A 108 -8.70 22.85 -17.41
N LYS A 109 -9.76 22.57 -18.16
CA LYS A 109 -10.94 23.45 -18.25
C LYS A 109 -11.64 23.61 -16.89
N ILE A 110 -11.81 22.51 -16.17
CA ILE A 110 -12.50 22.49 -14.87
C ILE A 110 -11.62 23.17 -13.80
N ILE A 111 -10.34 22.81 -13.76
CA ILE A 111 -9.40 23.36 -12.77
C ILE A 111 -9.15 24.85 -13.01
N GLU A 112 -8.98 25.30 -14.26
CA GLU A 112 -8.82 26.71 -14.59
C GLU A 112 -10.08 27.52 -14.29
N ARG A 113 -11.28 26.97 -14.53
CA ARG A 113 -12.53 27.61 -14.11
C ARG A 113 -12.54 27.81 -12.60
N ALA A 114 -12.27 26.76 -11.82
CA ALA A 114 -12.25 26.84 -10.36
C ALA A 114 -11.21 27.85 -9.87
N ARG A 115 -9.99 27.83 -10.43
CA ARG A 115 -8.92 28.80 -10.13
C ARG A 115 -9.35 30.24 -10.39
N LYS A 116 -9.97 30.52 -11.54
CA LYS A 116 -10.44 31.87 -11.91
C LYS A 116 -11.55 32.37 -10.99
N GLU A 117 -12.51 31.50 -10.64
CA GLU A 117 -13.61 31.86 -9.73
C GLU A 117 -13.09 32.12 -8.31
N ILE A 118 -12.16 31.30 -7.80
CA ILE A 118 -11.48 31.51 -6.52
C ILE A 118 -10.68 32.81 -6.54
N LEU A 119 -9.84 33.03 -7.55
CA LEU A 119 -9.02 34.24 -7.66
C LEU A 119 -9.89 35.51 -7.68
N LYS A 120 -10.96 35.51 -8.49
CA LYS A 120 -11.92 36.61 -8.58
C LYS A 120 -12.63 36.86 -7.24
N ALA A 121 -13.01 35.81 -6.51
CA ALA A 121 -13.68 35.91 -5.22
C ALA A 121 -12.78 36.50 -4.13
N ASN A 122 -11.46 36.40 -4.29
CA ASN A 122 -10.47 36.76 -3.28
C ASN A 122 -9.58 37.93 -3.75
N GLY A 123 -10.18 38.93 -4.39
CA GLY A 123 -9.49 40.20 -4.71
C GLY A 123 -8.41 40.10 -5.78
N GLY A 124 -8.40 39.04 -6.59
CA GLY A 124 -7.36 38.83 -7.58
C GLY A 124 -6.08 38.22 -7.03
N GLU A 125 -6.07 37.76 -5.77
CA GLU A 125 -4.91 37.16 -5.12
C GLU A 125 -5.17 35.70 -4.73
N PRO A 126 -4.18 34.79 -4.93
CA PRO A 126 -4.29 33.42 -4.47
C PRO A 126 -4.56 33.36 -2.96
N PRO A 127 -5.65 32.71 -2.50
CA PRO A 127 -5.90 32.56 -1.08
C PRO A 127 -4.82 31.74 -0.40
N LYS A 128 -4.42 32.14 0.81
CA LYS A 128 -3.52 31.35 1.66
C LYS A 128 -4.32 30.26 2.38
N VAL A 129 -3.91 29.01 2.21
CA VAL A 129 -4.54 27.84 2.85
C VAL A 129 -3.49 27.10 3.67
N LEU A 130 -3.73 26.98 4.97
CA LEU A 130 -2.88 26.22 5.90
C LEU A 130 -3.62 24.97 6.39
N ASP A 131 -3.00 23.81 6.21
CA ASP A 131 -3.37 22.59 6.92
C ASP A 131 -2.29 22.25 7.96
N PRO A 132 -2.53 22.51 9.27
CA PRO A 132 -1.54 22.27 10.32
C PRO A 132 -1.40 20.79 10.73
N PHE A 133 -2.27 19.91 10.22
CA PHE A 133 -2.28 18.48 10.50
C PHE A 133 -2.46 17.68 9.21
N ALA A 134 -1.63 18.01 8.22
CA ALA A 134 -1.87 17.63 6.84
C ALA A 134 -1.75 16.13 6.58
N GLY A 135 -1.02 15.39 7.42
CA GLY A 135 -0.88 13.95 7.32
C GLY A 135 -0.42 13.49 5.94
N GLY A 136 -1.33 12.85 5.20
CA GLY A 136 -1.05 12.39 3.83
C GLY A 136 -1.14 13.47 2.74
N GLY A 137 -1.51 14.71 3.09
CA GLY A 137 -1.50 15.86 2.17
C GLY A 137 -2.76 16.04 1.33
N ALA A 138 -3.89 15.43 1.70
CA ALA A 138 -5.12 15.49 0.89
C ALA A 138 -5.64 16.93 0.69
N ILE A 139 -5.87 17.67 1.78
CA ILE A 139 -6.35 19.05 1.74
C ILE A 139 -5.35 19.98 1.03
N PRO A 140 -4.06 20.03 1.41
CA PRO A 140 -3.12 20.93 0.75
C PRO A 140 -2.91 20.57 -0.73
N LEU A 141 -2.96 19.29 -1.12
CA LEU A 141 -2.85 18.91 -2.52
C LEU A 141 -3.97 19.51 -3.37
N GLU A 142 -5.20 19.44 -2.87
CA GLU A 142 -6.34 20.00 -3.58
C GLU A 142 -6.36 21.53 -3.53
N ALA A 143 -5.89 22.16 -2.44
CA ALA A 143 -5.70 23.60 -2.37
C ALA A 143 -4.70 24.09 -3.42
N LEU A 144 -3.55 23.41 -3.54
CA LEU A 144 -2.54 23.68 -4.56
C LEU A 144 -3.13 23.53 -5.97
N ARG A 145 -3.90 22.46 -6.20
CA ARG A 145 -4.59 22.23 -7.47
C ARG A 145 -5.59 23.34 -7.81
N LEU A 146 -6.29 23.86 -6.81
CA LEU A 146 -7.23 24.97 -6.93
C LEU A 146 -6.56 26.35 -7.02
N GLY A 147 -5.23 26.41 -7.04
CA GLY A 147 -4.48 27.65 -7.24
C GLY A 147 -4.28 28.47 -5.98
N CYS A 148 -4.40 27.84 -4.81
CA CYS A 148 -4.17 28.50 -3.52
C CYS A 148 -2.69 28.50 -3.15
N GLU A 149 -2.23 29.56 -2.49
CA GLU A 149 -0.94 29.57 -1.80
C GLU A 149 -1.02 28.62 -0.60
N THR A 150 -0.41 27.45 -0.72
CA THR A 150 -0.69 26.31 0.16
C THR A 150 0.46 26.05 1.13
N TYR A 151 0.11 25.98 2.41
CA TYR A 151 1.00 25.62 3.52
C TYR A 151 0.52 24.32 4.16
N ALA A 152 1.45 23.43 4.45
CA ALA A 152 1.18 22.17 5.12
C ALA A 152 2.20 21.94 6.23
N SER A 153 1.71 21.52 7.40
CA SER A 153 2.54 21.14 8.54
C SER A 153 2.04 19.83 9.14
N ASP A 154 2.95 19.11 9.79
CA ASP A 154 2.62 17.96 10.62
C ASP A 154 3.72 17.76 11.67
N LEU A 155 3.35 17.28 12.86
CA LEU A 155 4.31 16.94 13.92
C LEU A 155 5.02 15.62 13.64
N ASN A 156 4.40 14.73 12.84
CA ASN A 156 4.97 13.43 12.56
C ASN A 156 5.99 13.51 11.41
N PRO A 157 7.26 13.12 11.62
CA PRO A 157 8.29 13.22 10.58
C PRO A 157 7.99 12.34 9.35
N VAL A 158 7.24 11.24 9.52
CA VAL A 158 6.78 10.41 8.39
C VAL A 158 5.73 11.14 7.56
N ALA A 159 4.81 11.85 8.21
CA ALA A 159 3.85 12.70 7.51
C ALA A 159 4.57 13.81 6.74
N VAL A 160 5.55 14.50 7.36
CA VAL A 160 6.36 15.53 6.69
C VAL A 160 7.06 14.97 5.45
N LEU A 161 7.64 13.77 5.52
CA LEU A 161 8.24 13.11 4.36
C LEU A 161 7.20 12.84 3.25
N ILE A 162 6.02 12.34 3.60
CA ILE A 162 4.92 12.10 2.65
C ILE A 162 4.46 13.41 2.01
N LEU A 163 4.36 14.50 2.79
CA LEU A 163 3.99 15.83 2.31
C LEU A 163 5.02 16.36 1.31
N LYS A 164 6.32 16.22 1.58
CA LYS A 164 7.37 16.57 0.62
C LYS A 164 7.22 15.81 -0.70
N CYS A 165 6.97 14.50 -0.65
CA CYS A 165 6.76 13.69 -1.84
C CYS A 165 5.41 13.95 -2.55
N THR A 166 4.41 14.47 -1.84
CA THR A 166 3.07 14.74 -2.39
C THR A 166 2.98 16.15 -2.99
N LEU A 167 3.60 17.13 -2.35
CA LEU A 167 3.41 18.55 -2.62
C LEU A 167 4.67 19.21 -3.19
N GLU A 168 5.82 19.05 -2.53
CA GLU A 168 7.00 19.85 -2.82
C GLU A 168 7.83 19.29 -3.99
N TYR A 169 8.26 18.03 -3.89
CA TYR A 169 9.16 17.42 -4.86
C TYR A 169 8.57 17.30 -6.27
N PRO A 170 7.29 16.93 -6.48
CA PRO A 170 6.71 16.93 -7.82
C PRO A 170 6.71 18.32 -8.47
N GLN A 171 6.48 19.37 -7.68
CA GLN A 171 6.43 20.75 -8.20
C GLN A 171 7.83 21.31 -8.47
N ARG A 172 8.80 20.95 -7.62
CA ARG A 172 10.19 21.43 -7.70
C ARG A 172 10.99 20.68 -8.76
N TYR A 173 10.83 19.36 -8.86
CA TYR A 173 11.68 18.49 -9.66
C TYR A 173 10.92 17.68 -10.73
N GLY A 174 9.58 17.73 -10.75
CA GLY A 174 8.77 16.99 -11.71
C GLY A 174 8.41 17.74 -12.99
N LYS A 175 8.76 19.03 -13.09
CA LYS A 175 8.46 19.83 -14.28
C LYS A 175 9.16 19.25 -15.52
N PRO A 176 8.44 19.07 -16.65
CA PRO A 176 9.04 18.54 -17.85
C PRO A 176 10.19 19.42 -18.37
N VAL A 177 11.29 18.80 -18.76
CA VAL A 177 12.42 19.44 -19.44
C VAL A 177 12.55 18.85 -20.85
N LYS A 178 12.83 19.71 -21.83
CA LYS A 178 13.06 19.27 -23.21
C LYS A 178 14.44 18.64 -23.33
N ARG A 179 14.50 17.36 -23.69
CA ARG A 179 15.76 16.63 -23.91
C ARG A 179 15.81 15.98 -25.28
N GLU A 180 17.00 15.95 -25.87
CA GLU A 180 17.25 15.19 -27.10
C GLU A 180 17.30 13.70 -26.79
N VAL A 181 16.46 12.93 -27.48
CA VAL A 181 16.43 11.49 -27.36
C VAL A 181 17.27 10.89 -28.49
N LYS A 182 18.27 10.07 -28.14
CA LYS A 182 19.12 9.40 -29.14
C LYS A 182 18.28 8.68 -30.18
N GLY A 183 18.48 9.01 -31.46
CA GLY A 183 17.75 8.43 -32.59
C GLY A 183 16.46 9.15 -32.98
N LYS A 184 16.11 10.28 -32.34
CA LYS A 184 14.99 11.15 -32.74
C LYS A 184 15.48 12.58 -32.99
N LEU A 185 14.96 13.21 -34.04
CA LEU A 185 15.18 14.63 -34.36
C LEU A 185 14.40 15.57 -33.43
N ILE A 186 13.43 15.06 -32.67
CA ILE A 186 12.51 15.85 -31.84
C ILE A 186 12.91 15.74 -30.37
N LYS A 187 13.00 16.88 -29.68
CA LYS A 187 13.16 16.95 -28.22
C LYS A 187 11.86 16.53 -27.54
N GLU A 188 11.94 15.58 -26.62
CA GLU A 188 10.79 15.09 -25.86
C GLU A 188 10.70 15.81 -24.51
N ASP A 189 9.47 16.01 -24.03
CA ASP A 189 9.20 16.51 -22.69
C ASP A 189 9.40 15.37 -21.68
N VAL A 190 10.41 15.52 -20.83
CA VAL A 190 10.84 14.48 -19.89
C VAL A 190 10.69 14.97 -18.47
N ASN A 191 10.01 14.21 -17.62
CA ASN A 191 9.93 14.49 -16.17
C ASN A 191 11.19 13.92 -15.48
N PRO A 192 12.13 14.77 -15.02
CA PRO A 192 13.42 14.29 -14.52
C PRO A 192 13.29 13.54 -13.19
N LEU A 193 12.38 13.96 -12.29
CA LEU A 193 12.11 13.22 -11.05
C LEU A 193 11.59 11.81 -11.34
N LEU A 194 10.63 11.69 -12.25
CA LEU A 194 10.05 10.40 -12.64
C LEU A 194 11.12 9.46 -13.21
N GLU A 195 11.96 9.96 -14.12
CA GLU A 195 13.07 9.19 -14.68
C GLU A 195 14.05 8.72 -13.61
N ALA A 196 14.43 9.61 -12.68
CA ALA A 196 15.39 9.26 -11.64
C ALA A 196 14.81 8.23 -10.66
N VAL A 197 13.55 8.39 -10.22
CA VAL A 197 12.89 7.41 -9.34
C VAL A 197 12.79 6.05 -10.05
N LYS A 198 12.44 6.03 -11.35
CA LYS A 198 12.40 4.79 -12.14
C LYS A 198 13.79 4.15 -12.29
N LYS A 199 14.80 4.93 -12.67
CA LYS A 199 16.20 4.49 -12.83
C LYS A 199 16.74 3.89 -11.53
N TRP A 200 16.66 4.64 -10.43
CA TRP A 200 17.22 4.22 -9.15
C TRP A 200 16.40 3.15 -8.45
N GLY A 201 15.08 3.13 -8.68
CA GLY A 201 14.21 2.05 -8.23
C GLY A 201 14.53 0.71 -8.89
N ASN A 202 14.79 0.71 -10.20
CA ASN A 202 15.26 -0.46 -10.92
C ASN A 202 16.68 -0.86 -10.49
N TRP A 203 17.57 0.12 -10.27
CA TRP A 203 18.90 -0.17 -9.75
C TRP A 203 18.84 -0.84 -8.37
N VAL A 204 18.01 -0.35 -7.44
CA VAL A 204 17.78 -0.99 -6.14
C VAL A 204 17.27 -2.42 -6.30
N LEU A 205 16.30 -2.64 -7.17
CA LEU A 205 15.74 -3.97 -7.45
C LEU A 205 16.82 -4.95 -7.94
N GLU A 206 17.59 -4.54 -8.95
CA GLU A 206 18.61 -5.40 -9.56
C GLU A 206 19.76 -5.69 -8.60
N GLU A 207 20.23 -4.71 -7.83
CA GLU A 207 21.30 -4.93 -6.84
C GLU A 207 20.85 -5.79 -5.67
N ALA A 208 19.62 -5.61 -5.18
CA ALA A 208 19.06 -6.50 -4.16
C ALA A 208 18.90 -7.93 -4.71
N LYS A 209 18.44 -8.08 -5.96
CA LYS A 209 18.27 -9.38 -6.61
C LYS A 209 19.60 -10.10 -6.84
N LYS A 210 20.66 -9.37 -7.22
CA LYS A 210 22.02 -9.93 -7.33
C LYS A 210 22.51 -10.51 -6.00
N GLU A 211 22.23 -9.86 -4.88
CA GLU A 211 22.72 -10.30 -3.56
C GLU A 211 21.90 -11.45 -2.96
N ILE A 212 20.57 -11.32 -2.96
CA ILE A 212 19.69 -12.23 -2.21
C ILE A 212 18.70 -13.01 -3.09
N GLY A 213 18.71 -12.81 -4.42
CA GLY A 213 17.82 -13.50 -5.34
C GLY A 213 18.01 -15.02 -5.36
N GLN A 214 19.19 -15.51 -4.98
CA GLN A 214 19.46 -16.95 -4.80
C GLN A 214 18.57 -17.62 -3.75
N PHE A 215 17.98 -16.85 -2.82
CA PHE A 215 17.04 -17.37 -1.81
C PHE A 215 15.59 -17.49 -2.31
N TYR A 216 15.37 -17.14 -3.59
CA TYR A 216 14.10 -17.23 -4.32
C TYR A 216 14.30 -17.90 -5.70
N PRO A 217 14.90 -19.10 -5.78
CA PRO A 217 15.26 -19.69 -7.06
C PRO A 217 14.02 -20.12 -7.83
N LYS A 218 14.11 -20.08 -9.16
CA LYS A 218 13.13 -20.73 -10.04
C LYS A 218 13.15 -22.24 -9.84
N ASP A 219 12.03 -22.87 -10.10
CA ASP A 219 11.95 -24.33 -10.17
C ASP A 219 12.62 -24.86 -11.45
N LYS A 220 12.92 -26.16 -11.48
CA LYS A 220 13.63 -26.80 -12.60
C LYS A 220 12.88 -26.69 -13.92
N ASP A 221 11.56 -26.62 -13.88
CA ASP A 221 10.65 -26.45 -15.02
C ASP A 221 10.46 -24.98 -15.43
N GLY A 222 11.19 -24.05 -14.82
CA GLY A 222 11.11 -22.62 -15.09
C GLY A 222 10.05 -21.88 -14.30
N ALA A 223 9.25 -22.55 -13.46
CA ALA A 223 8.25 -21.89 -12.63
C ALA A 223 8.89 -20.88 -11.66
N ILE A 224 8.27 -19.71 -11.52
CA ILE A 224 8.76 -18.61 -10.69
C ILE A 224 7.97 -18.63 -9.37
N PRO A 225 8.61 -18.84 -8.21
CA PRO A 225 7.96 -18.64 -6.93
C PRO A 225 7.57 -17.18 -6.76
N VAL A 226 6.27 -16.91 -6.67
CA VAL A 226 5.75 -15.56 -6.38
C VAL A 226 5.49 -15.37 -4.88
N GLY A 227 5.43 -16.46 -4.14
CA GLY A 227 5.45 -16.45 -2.68
C GLY A 227 5.25 -17.83 -2.08
N TYR A 228 5.22 -17.89 -0.76
CA TYR A 228 5.20 -19.10 0.04
C TYR A 228 4.08 -19.01 1.07
N ILE A 229 3.45 -20.13 1.38
CA ILE A 229 2.45 -20.25 2.43
C ILE A 229 3.09 -20.99 3.59
N TRP A 230 3.12 -20.34 4.74
CA TRP A 230 3.65 -20.85 5.99
C TRP A 230 2.52 -21.12 6.97
N ALA A 231 2.72 -22.13 7.82
CA ALA A 231 1.92 -22.34 9.01
C ALA A 231 2.85 -22.28 10.23
N ARG A 232 2.45 -21.53 11.26
CA ARG A 232 3.07 -21.67 12.60
C ARG A 232 2.73 -23.05 13.15
N THR A 233 3.57 -23.60 14.01
CA THR A 233 3.38 -24.97 14.53
C THR A 233 3.43 -24.99 16.06
N ILE A 234 2.76 -25.96 16.66
CA ILE A 234 2.88 -26.30 18.09
C ILE A 234 2.89 -27.82 18.27
N PRO A 235 3.55 -28.35 19.31
CA PRO A 235 3.46 -29.77 19.63
C PRO A 235 2.10 -30.13 20.21
N CYS A 236 1.55 -31.27 19.81
CA CYS A 236 0.38 -31.85 20.44
C CYS A 236 0.63 -32.12 21.93
N GLN A 237 -0.29 -31.69 22.79
CA GLN A 237 -0.15 -31.85 24.24
C GLN A 237 -0.56 -33.24 24.75
N ASN A 238 -1.10 -34.11 23.88
CA ASN A 238 -1.33 -35.51 24.23
C ASN A 238 0.04 -36.24 24.22
N PRO A 239 0.52 -36.76 25.38
CA PRO A 239 1.85 -37.39 25.47
C PRO A 239 2.06 -38.58 24.55
N SER A 240 0.99 -39.32 24.21
CA SER A 240 1.07 -40.44 23.27
C SER A 240 1.10 -40.01 21.81
N CYS A 241 0.80 -38.74 21.51
CA CYS A 241 0.75 -38.20 20.16
C CYS A 241 1.98 -37.34 19.85
N GLY A 242 2.20 -36.24 20.58
CA GLY A 242 3.37 -35.36 20.43
C GLY A 242 3.60 -34.71 19.05
N VAL A 243 2.74 -34.98 18.05
CA VAL A 243 2.92 -34.51 16.66
C VAL A 243 3.01 -32.99 16.56
N GLU A 244 3.82 -32.49 15.64
CA GLU A 244 3.82 -31.09 15.26
C GLU A 244 2.52 -30.75 14.49
N ILE A 245 1.69 -29.87 15.07
CA ILE A 245 0.43 -29.44 14.48
C ILE A 245 0.65 -28.12 13.72
N PRO A 246 0.52 -28.10 12.38
CA PRO A 246 0.50 -26.86 11.62
C PRO A 246 -0.81 -26.11 11.89
N LEU A 247 -0.70 -24.85 12.32
CA LEU A 247 -1.80 -23.98 12.67
C LEU A 247 -2.31 -23.26 11.42
N MET A 248 -3.43 -23.73 10.88
CA MET A 248 -4.09 -23.14 9.72
C MET A 248 -5.52 -22.79 10.08
N ARG A 249 -5.97 -21.56 9.78
CA ARG A 249 -7.38 -21.18 9.98
C ARG A 249 -8.30 -21.86 8.97
N GLN A 250 -7.77 -22.09 7.78
CA GLN A 250 -8.44 -22.60 6.59
C GLN A 250 -7.38 -23.14 5.63
N THR A 251 -7.77 -23.93 4.63
CA THR A 251 -6.84 -24.62 3.73
C THR A 251 -7.09 -24.34 2.24
N TRP A 252 -7.92 -23.35 1.90
CA TRP A 252 -8.08 -22.90 0.52
C TRP A 252 -6.80 -22.23 -0.01
N LEU A 253 -6.37 -22.67 -1.19
CA LEU A 253 -5.37 -22.01 -2.03
C LEU A 253 -6.05 -21.12 -3.07
N ALA A 254 -7.13 -21.58 -3.69
CA ALA A 254 -7.96 -20.79 -4.59
C ALA A 254 -9.44 -21.07 -4.35
N LYS A 255 -10.24 -20.01 -4.24
CA LYS A 255 -11.69 -20.08 -4.08
C LYS A 255 -12.36 -19.05 -4.99
N LYS A 256 -12.33 -19.34 -6.29
CA LYS A 256 -13.07 -18.63 -7.34
C LYS A 256 -14.17 -19.54 -7.88
N GLU A 257 -15.15 -18.97 -8.58
CA GLU A 257 -16.23 -19.72 -9.23
C GLU A 257 -15.68 -20.87 -10.10
N ASN A 258 -14.70 -20.55 -10.95
CA ASN A 258 -14.10 -21.50 -11.90
C ASN A 258 -12.78 -22.14 -11.43
N LYS A 259 -12.36 -21.91 -10.18
CA LYS A 259 -11.08 -22.44 -9.66
C LYS A 259 -11.15 -22.66 -8.16
N LYS A 260 -11.26 -23.92 -7.76
CA LYS A 260 -11.33 -24.38 -6.36
C LYS A 260 -10.18 -25.32 -6.07
N ILE A 261 -9.18 -24.84 -5.34
CA ILE A 261 -7.97 -25.59 -5.00
C ILE A 261 -7.74 -25.48 -3.50
N ALA A 262 -7.46 -26.60 -2.84
CA ALA A 262 -7.22 -26.65 -1.39
C ALA A 262 -6.07 -27.58 -1.01
N LEU A 263 -5.54 -27.36 0.19
CA LEU A 263 -4.62 -28.25 0.88
C LEU A 263 -5.42 -29.27 1.71
N LYS A 264 -5.33 -30.55 1.35
CA LYS A 264 -5.84 -31.66 2.16
C LYS A 264 -4.76 -32.07 3.17
N LEU A 265 -5.11 -32.00 4.45
CA LEU A 265 -4.25 -32.50 5.53
C LEU A 265 -4.41 -34.01 5.62
N ILE A 266 -3.29 -34.73 5.55
CA ILE A 266 -3.23 -36.19 5.70
C ILE A 266 -2.53 -36.48 7.01
N ALA A 267 -3.27 -37.01 7.98
CA ALA A 267 -2.74 -37.42 9.27
C ALA A 267 -2.23 -38.87 9.18
N ASP A 268 -0.92 -39.05 9.25
CA ASP A 268 -0.29 -40.36 9.34
C ASP A 268 -0.12 -40.72 10.82
N LYS A 269 -0.96 -41.64 11.29
CA LYS A 269 -0.97 -42.08 12.70
C LYS A 269 0.24 -42.94 13.06
N GLU A 270 0.79 -43.67 12.09
CA GLU A 270 1.92 -44.58 12.31
C GLU A 270 3.21 -43.78 12.41
N LYS A 271 3.45 -42.88 11.45
CA LYS A 271 4.63 -42.01 11.45
C LYS A 271 4.51 -40.83 12.40
N ARG A 272 3.31 -40.56 12.93
CA ARG A 272 2.98 -39.37 13.73
C ARG A 272 3.37 -38.09 13.01
N GLU A 273 3.01 -38.03 11.72
CA GLU A 273 3.31 -36.90 10.85
C GLU A 273 2.04 -36.38 10.18
N ILE A 274 2.06 -35.10 9.84
CA ILE A 274 1.01 -34.45 9.07
C ILE A 274 1.60 -34.06 7.72
N TYR A 275 1.02 -34.56 6.64
CA TYR A 275 1.37 -34.23 5.27
C TYR A 275 0.28 -33.39 4.61
N PHE A 276 0.65 -32.73 3.53
CA PHE A 276 -0.26 -31.94 2.72
C PHE A 276 -0.31 -32.48 1.30
N LYS A 277 -1.51 -32.54 0.74
CA LYS A 277 -1.74 -32.80 -0.68
C LYS A 277 -2.56 -31.66 -1.27
N ILE A 278 -2.18 -31.18 -2.45
CA ILE A 278 -2.99 -30.22 -3.19
C ILE A 278 -4.10 -30.99 -3.91
N VAL A 279 -5.34 -30.52 -3.77
CA VAL A 279 -6.53 -31.14 -4.36
C VAL A 279 -7.32 -30.07 -5.11
N ASP A 280 -7.63 -30.37 -6.37
CA ASP A 280 -8.59 -29.63 -7.17
C ASP A 280 -10.02 -30.10 -6.84
N ASN A 281 -10.96 -29.17 -6.72
CA ASN A 281 -12.36 -29.43 -6.37
C ASN A 281 -12.50 -30.36 -5.14
N PRO A 282 -12.09 -29.88 -3.95
CA PRO A 282 -11.99 -30.73 -2.76
C PRO A 282 -13.33 -31.35 -2.35
N ASP A 283 -13.26 -32.61 -1.93
CA ASP A 283 -14.35 -33.44 -1.37
C ASP A 283 -14.60 -33.20 0.13
N PHE A 284 -13.87 -32.26 0.73
CA PHE A 284 -13.92 -31.88 2.14
C PHE A 284 -14.15 -30.37 2.27
N ASP A 285 -14.48 -29.87 3.47
CA ASP A 285 -14.63 -28.44 3.72
C ASP A 285 -13.28 -27.78 4.09
N PRO A 286 -12.63 -27.04 3.17
CA PRO A 286 -11.34 -26.39 3.43
C PRO A 286 -11.49 -25.12 4.28
N SER A 287 -12.71 -24.74 4.65
CA SER A 287 -12.97 -23.63 5.56
C SER A 287 -12.72 -24.02 7.03
N LYS A 288 -12.58 -25.32 7.30
CA LYS A 288 -12.23 -25.88 8.62
C LYS A 288 -10.74 -26.21 8.68
N GLY A 289 -9.97 -25.32 9.29
CA GLY A 289 -8.57 -25.55 9.58
C GLY A 289 -8.33 -26.22 10.94
N THR A 290 -7.06 -26.27 11.36
CA THR A 290 -6.62 -26.85 12.65
C THR A 290 -6.78 -25.89 13.83
N VAL A 291 -6.98 -24.58 13.58
CA VAL A 291 -7.10 -23.56 14.62
C VAL A 291 -8.26 -22.60 14.38
N SER A 292 -9.00 -22.29 15.45
CA SER A 292 -10.03 -21.24 15.47
C SER A 292 -10.01 -20.50 16.79
N ARG A 293 -9.85 -19.16 16.75
CA ARG A 293 -9.75 -18.30 17.94
C ARG A 293 -8.71 -18.80 18.97
N ALA A 294 -7.54 -19.21 18.49
CA ALA A 294 -6.46 -19.82 19.29
C ALA A 294 -6.79 -21.17 19.95
N LYS A 295 -7.94 -21.79 19.64
CA LYS A 295 -8.23 -23.18 20.03
C LYS A 295 -7.81 -24.10 18.91
N VAL A 296 -7.02 -25.11 19.22
CA VAL A 296 -6.40 -26.02 18.25
C VAL A 296 -6.97 -27.42 18.41
N VAL A 297 -7.20 -28.11 17.30
CA VAL A 297 -7.58 -29.52 17.28
C VAL A 297 -6.50 -30.29 16.54
N CYS A 298 -5.96 -31.33 17.17
CA CYS A 298 -4.95 -32.19 16.56
C CYS A 298 -5.59 -33.09 15.49
N PRO A 299 -5.14 -33.04 14.22
CA PRO A 299 -5.67 -33.91 13.16
C PRO A 299 -5.39 -35.41 13.35
N VAL A 300 -4.38 -35.76 14.16
CA VAL A 300 -3.94 -37.15 14.34
C VAL A 300 -4.74 -37.84 15.44
N CYS A 301 -4.83 -37.23 16.63
CA CYS A 301 -5.46 -37.85 17.80
C CYS A 301 -6.80 -37.22 18.21
N GLY A 302 -7.21 -36.11 17.57
CA GLY A 302 -8.44 -35.38 17.93
C GLY A 302 -8.34 -34.54 19.21
N GLY A 303 -7.19 -34.55 19.90
CA GLY A 303 -6.99 -33.79 21.13
C GLY A 303 -7.12 -32.27 20.92
N GLY A 304 -7.86 -31.62 21.81
CA GLY A 304 -8.03 -30.16 21.84
C GLY A 304 -6.95 -29.48 22.69
N ILE A 305 -6.50 -28.29 22.24
CA ILE A 305 -5.59 -27.42 22.99
C ILE A 305 -6.27 -26.05 23.09
N ASP A 306 -6.48 -25.58 24.32
CA ASP A 306 -7.13 -24.29 24.60
C ASP A 306 -6.21 -23.09 24.34
N ASP A 307 -6.79 -21.88 24.32
CA ASP A 307 -6.08 -20.66 23.98
C ASP A 307 -5.01 -20.25 24.99
N LYS A 308 -5.18 -20.57 26.28
CA LYS A 308 -4.17 -20.29 27.32
C LYS A 308 -2.96 -21.18 27.11
N THR A 309 -3.19 -22.46 26.86
CA THR A 309 -2.14 -23.44 26.57
C THR A 309 -1.40 -23.09 25.29
N VAL A 310 -2.10 -22.70 24.22
CA VAL A 310 -1.45 -22.20 22.99
C VAL A 310 -0.55 -21.00 23.28
N ARG A 311 -1.04 -19.98 23.99
CA ARG A 311 -0.23 -18.80 24.35
C ARG A 311 1.01 -19.20 25.14
N LYS A 312 0.86 -20.07 26.13
CA LYS A 312 1.97 -20.59 26.95
C LYS A 312 3.04 -21.27 26.08
N LEU A 313 2.64 -22.14 25.15
CA LEU A 313 3.59 -22.83 24.25
C LEU A 313 4.38 -21.85 23.37
N PHE A 314 3.73 -20.80 22.88
CA PHE A 314 4.42 -19.74 22.13
C PHE A 314 5.41 -18.95 23.01
N GLN A 315 4.99 -18.57 24.22
CA GLN A 315 5.83 -17.83 25.17
C GLN A 315 7.04 -18.65 25.67
N GLU A 316 6.88 -19.97 25.80
CA GLU A 316 7.95 -20.90 26.17
C GLU A 316 8.88 -21.27 24.99
N GLY A 317 8.67 -20.70 23.79
CA GLY A 317 9.47 -21.01 22.61
C GLY A 317 9.28 -22.43 22.06
N LYS A 318 8.18 -23.10 22.44
CA LYS A 318 7.82 -24.45 21.94
C LYS A 318 7.06 -24.42 20.61
N SER A 319 6.81 -23.23 20.06
CA SER A 319 6.20 -23.09 18.73
C SER A 319 7.27 -23.05 17.64
N GLY A 320 6.87 -23.43 16.43
CA GLY A 320 7.72 -23.42 15.25
C GLY A 320 7.02 -22.82 14.04
N GLN A 321 7.58 -23.09 12.87
CA GLN A 321 6.99 -22.73 11.58
C GLN A 321 7.38 -23.72 10.50
N ARG A 322 6.43 -23.99 9.60
CA ARG A 322 6.59 -24.92 8.49
C ARG A 322 6.11 -24.26 7.20
N MET A 323 6.96 -24.29 6.17
CA MET A 323 6.55 -23.93 4.83
C MET A 323 5.67 -25.06 4.29
N VAL A 324 4.45 -24.73 3.87
CA VAL A 324 3.44 -25.72 3.46
C VAL A 324 3.34 -25.81 1.94
N ALA A 325 3.26 -24.67 1.27
CA ALA A 325 3.08 -24.60 -0.17
C ALA A 325 3.84 -23.45 -0.80
N VAL A 326 4.20 -23.62 -2.07
CA VAL A 326 4.81 -22.58 -2.91
C VAL A 326 3.78 -22.16 -3.94
N VAL A 327 3.56 -20.85 -4.04
CA VAL A 327 2.70 -20.24 -5.05
C VAL A 327 3.58 -19.89 -6.24
N LEU A 328 3.22 -20.41 -7.40
CA LEU A 328 4.02 -20.35 -8.61
C LEU A 328 3.32 -19.53 -9.70
N HIS A 329 4.12 -18.89 -10.53
CA HIS A 329 3.71 -18.27 -11.79
C HIS A 329 4.60 -18.81 -12.92
N TYR A 330 4.00 -19.04 -14.08
CA TYR A 330 4.69 -19.43 -15.29
C TYR A 330 4.57 -18.29 -16.30
N SER A 331 5.68 -17.86 -16.89
CA SER A 331 5.70 -16.72 -17.80
C SER A 331 4.84 -16.92 -19.05
N ASP A 332 4.59 -18.17 -19.43
CA ASP A 332 3.80 -18.59 -20.60
C ASP A 332 2.34 -18.95 -20.24
N LYS A 333 1.93 -18.89 -18.96
CA LYS A 333 0.58 -19.29 -18.52
C LYS A 333 -0.10 -18.20 -17.70
N THR A 334 -1.42 -18.13 -17.83
CA THR A 334 -2.23 -17.20 -17.04
C THR A 334 -2.55 -17.76 -15.65
N GLY A 335 -2.44 -16.90 -14.65
CA GLY A 335 -2.78 -17.22 -13.26
C GLY A 335 -1.67 -17.93 -12.48
N LYS A 336 -2.02 -18.34 -11.26
CA LYS A 336 -1.10 -18.97 -10.30
C LYS A 336 -1.34 -20.47 -10.18
N THR A 337 -0.27 -21.24 -10.06
CA THR A 337 -0.27 -22.67 -9.72
C THR A 337 0.35 -22.87 -8.35
N TYR A 338 0.30 -24.11 -7.85
CA TYR A 338 0.73 -24.42 -6.49
C TYR A 338 1.48 -25.74 -6.47
N ARG A 339 2.50 -25.84 -5.61
CA ARG A 339 3.12 -27.11 -5.23
C ARG A 339 3.34 -27.18 -3.73
N ILE A 340 3.48 -28.38 -3.21
CA ILE A 340 3.89 -28.58 -1.82
C ILE A 340 5.35 -28.12 -1.65
N ALA A 341 5.65 -27.50 -0.51
CA ALA A 341 7.00 -27.14 -0.15
C ALA A 341 7.85 -28.40 0.08
N THR A 342 9.07 -28.37 -0.42
CA THR A 342 10.03 -29.47 -0.35
C THR A 342 11.12 -29.19 0.67
N GLU A 343 11.90 -30.21 1.03
CA GLU A 343 13.09 -30.00 1.85
C GLU A 343 14.08 -29.01 1.24
N LYS A 344 14.14 -28.93 -0.10
CA LYS A 344 14.98 -27.95 -0.80
C LYS A 344 14.56 -26.53 -0.45
N ASP A 345 13.26 -26.24 -0.42
CA ASP A 345 12.75 -24.89 -0.08
C ASP A 345 13.12 -24.51 1.36
N MET A 346 13.02 -25.45 2.29
CA MET A 346 13.43 -25.24 3.68
C MET A 346 14.95 -25.08 3.83
N LYS A 347 15.76 -25.85 3.10
CA LYS A 347 17.22 -25.68 3.05
C LYS A 347 17.60 -24.28 2.57
N ILE A 348 16.95 -23.78 1.52
CA ILE A 348 17.16 -22.42 1.01
C ILE A 348 16.78 -21.37 2.07
N PHE A 349 15.65 -21.55 2.75
CA PHE A 349 15.24 -20.65 3.84
C PHE A 349 16.29 -20.63 4.98
N LYS A 350 16.81 -21.79 5.37
CA LYS A 350 17.87 -21.89 6.39
C LYS A 350 19.20 -21.27 5.95
N SER A 351 19.56 -21.37 4.68
CA SER A 351 20.71 -20.63 4.13
C SER A 351 20.49 -19.11 4.18
N ALA A 352 19.25 -18.64 3.93
CA ALA A 352 18.91 -17.23 4.08
C ALA A 352 19.00 -16.75 5.54
N GLU A 353 18.59 -17.59 6.48
CA GLU A 353 18.73 -17.34 7.93
C GLU A 353 20.20 -17.22 8.35
N ALA A 354 21.07 -18.12 7.90
CA ALA A 354 22.50 -18.02 8.15
C ALA A 354 23.12 -16.76 7.52
N TYR A 355 22.69 -16.38 6.32
CA TYR A 355 23.16 -15.16 5.65
C TYR A 355 22.66 -13.88 6.35
N LEU A 356 21.43 -13.89 6.88
CA LEU A 356 20.89 -12.78 7.68
C LEU A 356 21.81 -12.44 8.84
N GLU A 357 22.28 -13.43 9.61
CA GLU A 357 23.14 -13.17 10.78
C GLU A 357 24.44 -12.47 10.37
N LYS A 358 25.08 -12.93 9.29
CA LYS A 358 26.26 -12.28 8.72
C LYS A 358 25.95 -10.84 8.30
N LYS A 359 24.88 -10.63 7.54
CA LYS A 359 24.51 -9.31 7.00
C LYS A 359 24.11 -8.34 8.10
N ARG A 360 23.39 -8.81 9.11
CA ARG A 360 22.97 -8.02 10.27
C ARG A 360 24.18 -7.49 11.03
N LYS A 361 25.17 -8.35 11.29
CA LYS A 361 26.44 -7.95 11.92
C LYS A 361 27.20 -6.91 11.08
N GLU A 362 27.38 -7.17 9.79
CA GLU A 362 28.05 -6.23 8.87
C GLU A 362 27.38 -4.84 8.89
N LEU A 363 26.05 -4.81 8.78
CA LEU A 363 25.30 -3.56 8.78
C LEU A 363 25.29 -2.89 10.16
N PHE A 364 25.27 -3.66 11.25
CA PHE A 364 25.40 -3.12 12.61
C PHE A 364 26.73 -2.38 12.77
N GLU A 365 27.85 -3.00 12.38
CA GLU A 365 29.17 -2.39 12.42
C GLU A 365 29.25 -1.12 11.54
N LYS A 366 28.60 -1.14 10.38
CA LYS A 366 28.60 -0.04 9.41
C LYS A 366 27.68 1.12 9.78
N TRP A 367 26.54 0.84 10.41
CA TRP A 367 25.50 1.84 10.70
C TRP A 367 25.52 2.31 12.15
N GLY A 368 26.16 1.56 13.05
CA GLY A 368 26.22 1.86 14.48
C GLY A 368 24.93 1.51 15.24
N PHE A 369 24.00 0.79 14.64
CA PHE A 369 22.76 0.32 15.25
C PHE A 369 22.22 -0.91 14.51
N ASP A 370 21.29 -1.64 15.14
CA ASP A 370 20.72 -2.85 14.56
C ASP A 370 19.88 -2.56 13.31
N PRO A 371 20.19 -3.16 12.14
CA PRO A 371 19.38 -2.97 10.95
C PRO A 371 17.99 -3.62 11.06
N VAL A 372 17.80 -4.56 12.00
CA VAL A 372 16.49 -5.15 12.32
C VAL A 372 15.91 -4.42 13.53
N PRO A 373 14.70 -3.84 13.43
CA PRO A 373 14.06 -3.13 14.54
C PRO A 373 13.99 -3.96 15.81
N ASP A 374 14.68 -3.52 16.86
CA ASP A 374 14.78 -4.17 18.17
C ASP A 374 13.93 -3.46 19.23
N GLU A 375 13.23 -2.38 18.86
CA GLU A 375 12.39 -1.63 19.77
C GLU A 375 11.20 -2.47 20.25
N PRO A 376 10.83 -2.38 21.53
CA PRO A 376 9.74 -3.16 22.08
C PRO A 376 8.40 -2.76 21.47
N LEU A 377 7.56 -3.75 21.19
CA LEU A 377 6.16 -3.53 20.83
C LEU A 377 5.39 -3.01 22.04
N GLY A 378 4.58 -1.98 21.80
CA GLY A 378 3.67 -1.44 22.82
C GLY A 378 2.72 -2.52 23.33
N ARG A 379 2.76 -2.79 24.64
CA ARG A 379 1.86 -3.72 25.30
C ARG A 379 0.56 -3.01 25.66
N VAL A 380 -0.41 -3.09 24.75
CA VAL A 380 -1.76 -2.60 25.00
C VAL A 380 -2.57 -3.72 25.67
N PRO A 381 -3.37 -3.45 26.73
CA PRO A 381 -4.19 -4.46 27.36
C PRO A 381 -5.04 -5.23 26.34
N VAL A 382 -5.11 -6.56 26.50
CA VAL A 382 -5.79 -7.46 25.54
C VAL A 382 -7.26 -7.10 25.37
N THR A 383 -7.88 -6.47 26.38
CA THR A 383 -9.25 -5.95 26.36
C THR A 383 -9.50 -4.92 25.25
N PHE A 384 -8.47 -4.19 24.82
CA PHE A 384 -8.59 -3.29 23.68
C PHE A 384 -8.63 -4.04 22.34
N GLY A 385 -8.13 -5.29 22.29
CA GLY A 385 -8.23 -6.16 21.10
C GLY A 385 -7.39 -5.72 19.91
N VAL A 386 -6.45 -4.79 20.11
CA VAL A 386 -5.78 -4.06 19.02
C VAL A 386 -4.42 -4.69 18.66
N ILE A 387 -3.47 -4.74 19.59
CA ILE A 387 -2.14 -5.33 19.39
C ILE A 387 -2.03 -6.53 20.34
N ASN A 388 -2.09 -7.75 19.82
CA ASN A 388 -2.08 -8.96 20.65
C ASN A 388 -0.96 -9.96 20.31
N VAL A 389 -0.11 -9.66 19.33
CA VAL A 389 1.05 -10.50 18.97
C VAL A 389 1.99 -10.78 20.15
N TRP A 390 2.12 -9.84 21.10
CA TRP A 390 2.97 -9.98 22.29
C TRP A 390 2.51 -11.09 23.24
N VAL A 391 1.22 -11.46 23.24
CA VAL A 391 0.75 -12.61 24.05
C VAL A 391 1.27 -13.94 23.52
N TYR A 392 1.82 -13.95 22.30
CA TYR A 392 2.44 -15.11 21.64
C TYR A 392 3.97 -14.97 21.53
N GLY A 393 4.59 -14.14 22.38
CA GLY A 393 6.06 -14.04 22.47
C GLY A 393 6.71 -13.10 21.45
N MET A 394 5.95 -12.40 20.60
CA MET A 394 6.49 -11.35 19.72
C MET A 394 6.60 -10.04 20.47
N ASN A 395 7.79 -9.72 20.98
CA ASN A 395 8.01 -8.61 21.91
C ASN A 395 8.64 -7.38 21.26
N THR A 396 9.25 -7.51 20.08
CA THR A 396 9.90 -6.42 19.33
C THR A 396 9.28 -6.27 17.94
N TRP A 397 9.49 -5.13 17.28
CA TRP A 397 9.05 -4.94 15.90
C TRP A 397 9.68 -5.95 14.95
N GLY A 398 10.95 -6.34 15.20
CA GLY A 398 11.65 -7.38 14.45
C GLY A 398 10.99 -8.76 14.55
N ASP A 399 10.28 -9.08 15.63
CA ASP A 399 9.61 -10.38 15.78
C ASP A 399 8.43 -10.58 14.81
N LEU A 400 7.95 -9.51 14.18
CA LEU A 400 6.89 -9.58 13.17
C LEU A 400 7.37 -10.15 11.83
N PHE A 401 8.66 -10.45 11.69
CA PHE A 401 9.30 -10.84 10.44
C PHE A 401 10.02 -12.19 10.59
N ASN A 402 9.92 -13.04 9.57
CA ASN A 402 10.77 -14.24 9.50
C ASN A 402 12.18 -13.88 8.99
N ALA A 403 13.13 -14.82 9.07
CA ALA A 403 14.53 -14.54 8.74
C ALA A 403 14.73 -14.06 7.29
N ARG A 404 14.06 -14.68 6.31
CA ARG A 404 14.19 -14.31 4.90
C ARG A 404 13.52 -12.96 4.59
N GLN A 405 12.42 -12.62 5.27
CA GLN A 405 11.79 -11.30 5.22
C GLN A 405 12.67 -10.19 5.81
N LYS A 406 13.30 -10.45 6.97
CA LYS A 406 14.29 -9.53 7.57
C LYS A 406 15.44 -9.27 6.61
N LEU A 407 16.02 -10.35 6.06
CA LEU A 407 17.12 -10.25 5.11
C LEU A 407 16.74 -9.42 3.88
N ALA A 408 15.56 -9.66 3.32
CA ALA A 408 15.06 -8.86 2.21
C ALA A 408 15.01 -7.38 2.58
N LEU A 409 14.32 -7.01 3.66
CA LEU A 409 14.12 -5.62 4.03
C LEU A 409 15.44 -4.88 4.33
N ILE A 410 16.35 -5.46 5.10
CA ILE A 410 17.63 -4.81 5.41
C ILE A 410 18.51 -4.63 4.16
N CYS A 411 18.44 -5.57 3.22
CA CYS A 411 19.14 -5.48 1.94
C CYS A 411 18.57 -4.34 1.08
N PHE A 412 17.25 -4.25 0.94
CA PHE A 412 16.61 -3.13 0.23
C PHE A 412 16.92 -1.78 0.89
N VAL A 413 16.87 -1.68 2.22
CA VAL A 413 17.26 -0.45 2.96
C VAL A 413 18.71 -0.08 2.66
N GLU A 414 19.62 -1.05 2.66
CA GLU A 414 21.01 -0.80 2.28
C GLU A 414 21.11 -0.26 0.85
N LYS A 415 20.42 -0.88 -0.12
CA LYS A 415 20.47 -0.44 -1.52
C LYS A 415 19.90 0.96 -1.69
N VAL A 416 18.80 1.32 -1.00
CA VAL A 416 18.29 2.70 -1.02
C VAL A 416 19.34 3.69 -0.48
N ARG A 417 20.04 3.36 0.61
CA ARG A 417 21.14 4.18 1.16
C ARG A 417 22.31 4.30 0.19
N LEU A 418 22.67 3.23 -0.51
CA LEU A 418 23.74 3.24 -1.52
C LEU A 418 23.36 4.03 -2.77
N ALA A 419 22.08 4.01 -3.18
CA ALA A 419 21.58 4.81 -4.29
C ALA A 419 21.84 6.30 -4.06
N TYR A 420 21.63 6.80 -2.83
CA TYR A 420 21.97 8.17 -2.46
C TYR A 420 23.46 8.45 -2.68
N LYS A 421 24.36 7.63 -2.11
CA LYS A 421 25.80 7.82 -2.24
C LYS A 421 26.25 7.84 -3.70
N LYS A 422 25.74 6.91 -4.51
CA LYS A 422 26.06 6.84 -5.93
C LYS A 422 25.52 8.03 -6.73
N MET A 423 24.38 8.60 -6.37
CA MET A 423 23.89 9.84 -6.98
C MET A 423 24.86 10.99 -6.71
N ILE A 424 25.33 11.14 -5.47
CA ILE A 424 26.31 12.18 -5.12
C ILE A 424 27.62 11.99 -5.88
N GLU A 425 28.15 10.76 -5.94
CA GLU A 425 29.34 10.42 -6.73
C GLU A 425 29.17 10.72 -8.23
N GLN A 426 27.95 10.60 -8.75
CA GLN A 426 27.59 10.95 -10.13
C GLN A 426 27.32 12.45 -10.34
N GLY A 427 27.52 13.30 -9.32
CA GLY A 427 27.36 14.75 -9.41
C GLY A 427 25.91 15.24 -9.32
N TYR A 428 24.98 14.42 -8.80
CA TYR A 428 23.62 14.88 -8.54
C TYR A 428 23.62 15.90 -7.39
N GLU A 429 22.75 16.90 -7.49
CA GLU A 429 22.52 17.84 -6.39
C GLU A 429 21.94 17.10 -5.16
N ALA A 430 22.38 17.48 -3.96
CA ALA A 430 22.11 16.72 -2.75
C ALA A 430 20.63 16.69 -2.36
N GLU A 431 19.92 17.82 -2.46
CA GLU A 431 18.48 17.88 -2.19
C GLU A 431 17.65 17.12 -3.23
N TYR A 432 18.05 17.14 -4.50
CA TYR A 432 17.44 16.30 -5.52
C TYR A 432 17.69 14.80 -5.27
N ALA A 433 18.91 14.41 -4.89
CA ALA A 433 19.21 13.04 -4.50
C ALA A 433 18.39 12.60 -3.27
N LYS A 434 18.22 13.48 -2.27
CA LYS A 434 17.31 13.28 -1.13
C LYS A 434 15.87 13.09 -1.56
N ALA A 435 15.38 13.87 -2.52
CA ALA A 435 14.03 13.72 -3.06
C ALA A 435 13.84 12.34 -3.72
N VAL A 436 14.79 11.91 -4.54
CA VAL A 436 14.74 10.59 -5.19
C VAL A 436 14.73 9.46 -4.15
N VAL A 437 15.66 9.46 -3.18
CA VAL A 437 15.67 8.39 -2.16
C VAL A 437 14.50 8.46 -1.18
N SER A 438 13.83 9.61 -1.04
CA SER A 438 12.58 9.71 -0.29
C SER A 438 11.49 8.85 -0.92
N TYR A 439 11.33 8.89 -2.25
CA TYR A 439 10.40 8.00 -2.96
C TYR A 439 10.80 6.53 -2.85
N LEU A 440 12.10 6.21 -2.96
CA LEU A 440 12.58 4.84 -2.76
C LEU A 440 12.32 4.34 -1.34
N GLY A 441 12.44 5.22 -0.34
CA GLY A 441 12.07 4.96 1.05
C GLY A 441 10.57 4.65 1.21
N LEU A 442 9.69 5.37 0.51
CA LEU A 442 8.26 5.04 0.47
C LEU A 442 8.01 3.69 -0.22
N GLY A 443 8.81 3.33 -1.23
CA GLY A 443 8.80 2.02 -1.87
C GLY A 443 9.16 0.90 -0.89
N MET A 444 10.19 1.12 -0.08
CA MET A 444 10.58 0.21 1.00
C MET A 444 9.47 0.05 2.03
N SER A 445 8.85 1.15 2.48
CA SER A 445 7.71 1.11 3.39
C SER A 445 6.56 0.27 2.82
N ARG A 446 6.22 0.45 1.53
CA ARG A 446 5.22 -0.36 0.85
C ARG A 446 5.59 -1.85 0.80
N LEU A 447 6.85 -2.19 0.54
CA LEU A 447 7.34 -3.57 0.57
C LEU A 447 7.19 -4.18 1.97
N ALA A 448 7.52 -3.44 3.04
CA ALA A 448 7.41 -3.89 4.42
C ALA A 448 5.96 -4.28 4.80
N THR A 449 4.94 -3.64 4.21
CA THR A 449 3.52 -4.02 4.45
C THR A 449 3.16 -5.42 3.92
N HIS A 450 3.93 -5.98 2.98
CA HIS A 450 3.75 -7.32 2.42
C HIS A 450 4.87 -8.31 2.76
N SER A 451 5.96 -7.84 3.35
CA SER A 451 7.10 -8.66 3.75
C SER A 451 7.14 -8.80 5.27
N ASN A 452 6.11 -9.38 5.87
CA ASN A 452 6.03 -9.68 7.31
C ASN A 452 5.16 -10.92 7.57
N THR A 453 5.20 -11.47 8.78
CA THR A 453 4.50 -12.71 9.16
C THR A 453 3.02 -12.52 9.49
N LEU A 454 2.48 -11.31 9.32
CA LEU A 454 1.05 -11.01 9.48
C LEU A 454 0.31 -10.89 8.15
N VAL A 455 1.01 -11.12 7.04
CA VAL A 455 0.45 -11.12 5.69
C VAL A 455 -0.42 -12.34 5.49
N ARG A 456 -1.63 -12.13 4.97
CA ARG A 456 -2.62 -13.19 4.80
C ARG A 456 -2.72 -13.60 3.34
N TRP A 457 -2.88 -14.89 3.09
CA TRP A 457 -3.29 -15.37 1.78
C TRP A 457 -4.81 -15.18 1.59
N ARG A 458 -5.21 -14.49 0.53
CA ARG A 458 -6.61 -14.32 0.12
C ARG A 458 -6.92 -15.29 -1.01
N SER A 459 -7.51 -16.43 -0.69
CA SER A 459 -7.88 -17.46 -1.69
C SER A 459 -8.97 -16.99 -2.66
N ASP A 460 -9.81 -16.05 -2.25
CA ASP A 460 -10.84 -15.41 -3.08
C ASP A 460 -10.26 -14.39 -4.07
N ALA A 461 -9.12 -13.75 -3.74
CA ALA A 461 -8.42 -12.82 -4.62
C ALA A 461 -7.18 -13.45 -5.28
N ILE A 462 -6.78 -14.65 -4.87
CA ILE A 462 -5.55 -15.35 -5.25
C ILE A 462 -4.33 -14.41 -5.08
N SER A 463 -4.24 -13.74 -3.94
CA SER A 463 -3.21 -12.73 -3.67
C SER A 463 -2.81 -12.67 -2.20
N PHE A 464 -1.64 -12.07 -1.95
CA PHE A 464 -1.16 -11.74 -0.62
C PHE A 464 -1.76 -10.40 -0.19
N GLU A 465 -2.47 -10.39 0.93
CA GLU A 465 -3.04 -9.18 1.50
C GLU A 465 -2.09 -8.62 2.54
N ARG A 466 -1.69 -7.36 2.33
CA ARG A 466 -0.88 -6.57 3.24
C ARG A 466 -1.40 -6.58 4.68
N SER A 467 -0.49 -6.28 5.60
CA SER A 467 -0.79 -5.91 6.97
C SER A 467 -0.65 -4.39 7.17
N PHE A 468 -0.79 -3.92 8.42
CA PHE A 468 -0.75 -2.51 8.82
C PHE A 468 -1.84 -1.62 8.19
N ASP A 469 -2.91 -2.23 7.67
CA ASP A 469 -4.08 -1.57 7.09
C ASP A 469 -5.03 -0.99 8.14
N ARG A 470 -4.85 -1.40 9.39
CA ARG A 470 -5.58 -0.97 10.57
C ARG A 470 -4.60 -0.71 11.70
N GLN A 471 -5.04 0.04 12.71
CA GLN A 471 -4.26 0.26 13.92
C GLN A 471 -4.12 -1.01 14.79
N ALA A 472 -4.23 -2.22 14.24
CA ALA A 472 -4.24 -3.47 14.96
C ALA A 472 -3.25 -4.49 14.36
N LEU A 473 -2.59 -5.24 15.25
CA LEU A 473 -1.64 -6.31 14.93
C LEU A 473 -2.14 -7.61 15.56
N PRO A 474 -3.10 -8.30 14.91
CA PRO A 474 -3.58 -9.57 15.39
C PRO A 474 -2.68 -10.71 14.95
N MET A 475 -2.62 -11.75 15.79
CA MET A 475 -1.96 -13.01 15.45
C MET A 475 -2.52 -13.63 14.15
N VAL A 476 -1.59 -14.06 13.29
CA VAL A 476 -1.84 -14.80 12.06
C VAL A 476 -1.17 -16.18 12.18
N TRP A 477 -1.97 -17.24 12.02
CA TRP A 477 -1.54 -18.63 12.21
C TRP A 477 -0.86 -19.19 10.96
N ASP A 478 -1.53 -19.03 9.83
CA ASP A 478 -1.03 -19.30 8.48
C ASP A 478 -0.78 -17.97 7.75
N TYR A 479 0.46 -17.73 7.34
CA TYR A 479 0.89 -16.47 6.74
C TYR A 479 1.49 -16.66 5.35
N GLY A 480 1.39 -15.63 4.53
CA GLY A 480 2.02 -15.56 3.22
C GLY A 480 3.36 -14.83 3.27
N GLU A 481 4.36 -15.37 2.60
CA GLU A 481 5.65 -14.72 2.37
C GLU A 481 5.79 -14.39 0.89
N VAL A 482 5.87 -13.10 0.54
CA VAL A 482 5.99 -12.65 -0.85
C VAL A 482 7.43 -12.75 -1.34
N ASN A 483 7.63 -13.16 -2.59
CA ASN A 483 8.92 -12.98 -3.26
C ASN A 483 9.06 -11.51 -3.72
N PRO A 484 10.00 -10.73 -3.17
CA PRO A 484 10.16 -9.31 -3.50
C PRO A 484 10.57 -9.06 -4.95
N PHE A 485 11.10 -10.08 -5.65
CA PHE A 485 11.59 -10.02 -7.02
C PHE A 485 10.61 -10.56 -8.06
N SER A 486 9.42 -10.96 -7.63
CA SER A 486 8.36 -11.44 -8.51
C SER A 486 7.53 -10.30 -9.09
N ASP A 487 6.53 -10.65 -9.88
CA ASP A 487 5.50 -9.76 -10.43
C ASP A 487 4.19 -9.79 -9.62
N ALA A 488 4.17 -10.47 -8.47
CA ALA A 488 2.99 -10.55 -7.64
C ALA A 488 2.79 -9.31 -6.77
N ARG A 489 1.52 -9.02 -6.47
CA ARG A 489 1.13 -8.00 -5.49
C ARG A 489 1.97 -8.14 -4.19
N GLY A 490 2.64 -7.06 -3.83
CA GLY A 490 3.49 -6.98 -2.64
C GLY A 490 4.99 -7.11 -2.92
N CYS A 491 5.40 -7.35 -4.18
CA CYS A 491 6.79 -7.26 -4.60
C CYS A 491 7.30 -5.80 -4.61
N TRP A 492 8.58 -5.63 -4.91
CA TRP A 492 9.13 -4.31 -5.20
C TRP A 492 8.65 -3.84 -6.58
N ASP A 493 7.57 -3.07 -6.57
CA ASP A 493 6.98 -2.44 -7.76
C ASP A 493 6.70 -0.95 -7.51
N LEU A 494 7.39 -0.11 -8.27
CA LEU A 494 7.27 1.34 -8.21
C LEU A 494 6.34 1.91 -9.28
N GLU A 495 5.78 1.13 -10.20
CA GLU A 495 4.95 1.71 -11.27
C GLU A 495 3.71 2.45 -10.76
N PRO A 496 2.97 1.94 -9.76
CA PRO A 496 1.86 2.71 -9.16
C PRO A 496 2.32 4.03 -8.50
N MET A 497 3.59 4.12 -8.09
CA MET A 497 4.17 5.35 -7.54
C MET A 497 4.60 6.31 -8.65
N ILE A 498 5.20 5.78 -9.72
CA ILE A 498 5.59 6.52 -10.93
C ILE A 498 4.36 7.19 -11.55
N GLU A 499 3.24 6.47 -11.65
CA GLU A 499 1.96 7.03 -12.11
C GLU A 499 1.50 8.20 -11.23
N THR A 500 1.61 8.07 -9.90
CA THR A 500 1.30 9.16 -8.97
C THR A 500 2.23 10.34 -9.14
N ILE A 501 3.55 10.14 -9.25
CA ILE A 501 4.52 11.23 -9.46
C ILE A 501 4.17 11.98 -10.75
N SER A 502 3.85 11.25 -11.83
CA SER A 502 3.40 11.85 -13.09
C SER A 502 2.16 12.70 -12.92
N HIS A 503 1.16 12.21 -12.19
CA HIS A 503 -0.08 12.95 -11.90
C HIS A 503 0.19 14.22 -11.10
N LEU A 504 0.96 14.11 -10.02
CA LEU A 504 1.30 15.24 -9.14
C LEU A 504 2.13 16.31 -9.86
N SER A 505 3.00 15.91 -10.78
CA SER A 505 3.87 16.84 -11.54
C SER A 505 3.10 17.67 -12.57
N GLN A 506 1.86 17.30 -12.90
CA GLN A 506 1.02 18.01 -13.88
C GLN A 506 0.15 19.11 -13.24
N ILE A 507 0.19 19.26 -11.91
CA ILE A 507 -0.51 20.37 -11.25
C ILE A 507 0.20 21.67 -11.65
N PRO A 508 -0.51 22.67 -12.22
CA PRO A 508 0.14 23.90 -12.62
C PRO A 508 0.58 24.70 -11.38
N PRO A 509 1.72 25.42 -11.46
CA PRO A 509 2.18 26.24 -10.34
C PRO A 509 1.16 27.33 -9.98
N VAL A 510 1.29 27.87 -8.78
CA VAL A 510 0.56 29.07 -8.33
C VAL A 510 1.49 30.26 -8.56
N GLU A 511 1.00 31.25 -9.29
CA GLU A 511 1.73 32.51 -9.50
C GLU A 511 1.51 33.39 -8.26
N LEU A 512 2.55 33.57 -7.47
CA LEU A 512 2.57 34.52 -6.36
C LEU A 512 3.14 35.83 -6.89
N LYS A 513 2.59 36.98 -6.45
CA LYS A 513 3.27 38.25 -6.66
C LYS A 513 4.59 38.17 -5.89
N GLU A 514 5.71 38.50 -6.52
CA GLU A 514 6.97 38.66 -5.80
C GLU A 514 6.73 39.70 -4.69
N GLU A 515 6.93 39.30 -3.43
CA GLU A 515 6.97 40.25 -2.34
C GLU A 515 8.16 41.16 -2.61
N GLY A 516 7.89 42.39 -3.07
CA GLY A 516 8.91 43.40 -3.28
C GLY A 516 9.71 43.57 -2.00
N GLY A 517 11.00 43.28 -2.07
CA GLY A 517 11.95 43.42 -0.97
C GLY A 517 12.19 44.86 -0.55
#